data_AF-A0A959GL41-F1
#
_entry.id   AF-A0A959GL41-F1
#
_cell.length_a   1.000
_cell.length_b   1.000
_cell.length_c   1.000
_cell.angle_alpha   90.00
_cell.angle_beta   90.00
_cell.angle_gamma   90.00
#
_symmetry.space_group_name_H-M   'P 1'
#
loop_
_entity.id
_entity.type
_entity.pdbx_description
1 polymer ?
#
loop_
_entity_poly.entity_id
_entity_poly.type
_entity_poly.pdbx_seq_one_letter_code
_entity_poly.pdbx_strand_id
1 'polypeptide(L)'
;MFEKIIVDQDLLPLREMASRGDIQGMFDLATHTITGDKTPCSAETTLALCNAIMAHEDFGKDLSLARYTLSLAAQTAHRLFEDGSISWEEAAETIREMARSVLMSTADIPAEDWDLDQLQSCIEWLIQDQQGRMEQGGN
;
A
#
# COMPACT_ATOMS: atom_id res chain seq x y z
N MET A 1 -8.99 -12.15 -9.73
CA MET A 1 -8.30 -10.85 -9.76
C MET A 1 -6.87 -11.05 -10.25
N PHE A 2 -6.06 -11.80 -9.49
CA PHE A 2 -4.63 -12.04 -9.76
C PHE A 2 -4.30 -12.65 -11.14
N GLU A 3 -5.12 -13.59 -11.65
CA GLU A 3 -4.92 -14.20 -12.98
C GLU A 3 -4.99 -13.20 -14.14
N LYS A 4 -5.61 -12.02 -13.93
CA LYS A 4 -5.73 -10.97 -14.95
C LYS A 4 -4.53 -10.01 -14.97
N ILE A 5 -3.60 -10.15 -14.01
CA ILE A 5 -2.40 -9.32 -13.94
C ILE A 5 -1.41 -9.83 -14.98
N ILE A 6 -1.03 -8.93 -15.90
CA ILE A 6 -0.05 -9.20 -16.95
C ILE A 6 1.33 -9.06 -16.33
N VAL A 7 2.13 -10.10 -16.43
CA VAL A 7 3.47 -10.15 -15.84
C VAL A 7 4.43 -10.87 -16.77
N ASP A 8 5.72 -10.55 -16.68
CA ASP A 8 6.77 -11.28 -17.38
C ASP A 8 6.95 -12.69 -16.78
N GLN A 9 7.70 -13.54 -17.49
CA GLN A 9 7.92 -14.94 -17.13
C GLN A 9 8.48 -15.11 -15.71
N ASP A 10 9.34 -14.18 -15.27
CA ASP A 10 9.96 -14.19 -13.94
C ASP A 10 8.97 -14.02 -12.79
N LEU A 11 7.84 -13.36 -13.04
CA LEU A 11 6.82 -13.05 -12.03
C LEU A 11 5.64 -14.04 -12.08
N LEU A 12 5.61 -14.96 -13.05
CA LEU A 12 4.57 -16.00 -13.14
C LEU A 12 4.43 -16.81 -11.83
N PRO A 13 5.52 -17.25 -11.17
CA PRO A 13 5.39 -17.99 -9.91
C PRO A 13 4.69 -17.17 -8.82
N LEU A 14 5.02 -15.88 -8.70
CA LEU A 14 4.38 -14.98 -7.73
C LEU A 14 2.89 -14.78 -8.03
N ARG A 15 2.52 -14.63 -9.32
CA ARG A 15 1.12 -14.55 -9.73
C ARG A 15 0.35 -15.83 -9.42
N GLU A 16 0.97 -17.00 -9.56
CA GLU A 16 0.36 -18.28 -9.20
C GLU A 16 0.17 -18.41 -7.69
N MET A 17 1.17 -18.02 -6.89
CA MET A 17 1.07 -17.97 -5.44
C MET A 17 -0.07 -17.04 -4.99
N ALA A 18 -0.09 -15.80 -5.48
CA ALA A 18 -1.14 -14.83 -5.18
C ALA A 18 -2.54 -15.34 -5.57
N SER A 19 -2.66 -15.99 -6.75
CA SER A 19 -3.91 -16.60 -7.21
C SER A 19 -4.42 -17.73 -6.31
N ARG A 20 -3.53 -18.37 -5.54
CA ARG A 20 -3.86 -19.44 -4.59
C ARG A 20 -4.14 -18.94 -3.17
N GLY A 21 -4.07 -17.63 -2.93
CA GLY A 21 -4.29 -17.07 -1.60
C GLY A 21 -3.01 -16.90 -0.77
N ASP A 22 -1.82 -17.03 -1.35
CA ASP A 22 -0.58 -16.81 -0.61
C ASP A 22 -0.35 -15.31 -0.38
N ILE A 23 -0.43 -14.84 0.87
CA ILE A 23 -0.30 -13.43 1.22
C ILE A 23 1.09 -12.85 0.88
N GLN A 24 2.16 -13.65 0.98
CA GLN A 24 3.50 -13.22 0.60
C GLN A 24 3.59 -13.07 -0.91
N GLY A 25 3.04 -14.03 -1.66
CA GLY A 25 2.93 -13.96 -3.11
C GLY A 25 2.12 -12.75 -3.58
N MET A 26 1.04 -12.39 -2.86
CA MET A 26 0.28 -11.16 -3.13
C MET A 26 1.12 -9.91 -2.89
N PHE A 27 1.85 -9.86 -1.78
CA PHE A 27 2.67 -8.72 -1.40
C PHE A 27 3.84 -8.48 -2.38
N ASP A 28 4.57 -9.55 -2.72
CA ASP A 28 5.70 -9.48 -3.66
C ASP A 28 5.22 -9.05 -5.05
N LEU A 29 4.09 -9.61 -5.51
CA LEU A 29 3.48 -9.22 -6.78
C LEU A 29 3.09 -7.73 -6.80
N ALA A 30 2.53 -7.21 -5.71
CA ALA A 30 2.15 -5.82 -5.59
C ALA A 30 3.35 -4.86 -5.55
N THR A 31 4.47 -5.31 -4.97
CA THR A 31 5.74 -4.57 -5.01
C THR A 31 6.30 -4.45 -6.43
N HIS A 32 6.18 -5.51 -7.23
CA HIS A 32 6.58 -5.44 -8.64
C HIS A 32 5.64 -4.56 -9.49
N THR A 33 4.32 -4.56 -9.20
CA THR A 33 3.39 -3.68 -9.93
C THR A 33 3.63 -2.20 -9.61
N ILE A 34 3.99 -1.83 -8.37
CA ILE A 34 4.24 -0.41 -8.05
C ILE A 34 5.53 0.12 -8.65
N THR A 35 6.56 -0.70 -8.78
CA THR A 35 7.84 -0.29 -9.37
C THR A 35 7.77 -0.24 -10.89
N GLY A 36 6.75 -0.87 -11.49
CA GLY A 36 6.65 -1.05 -12.94
C GLY A 36 7.73 -1.98 -13.49
N ASP A 37 8.43 -2.70 -12.61
CA ASP A 37 9.45 -3.67 -13.00
C ASP A 37 8.76 -4.96 -13.44
N LYS A 38 9.03 -5.38 -14.68
CA LYS A 38 8.56 -6.66 -15.26
C LYS A 38 7.03 -6.82 -15.35
N THR A 39 6.30 -5.71 -15.28
CA THR A 39 4.85 -5.68 -15.51
C THR A 39 4.41 -4.32 -16.09
N PRO A 40 3.55 -4.30 -17.11
CA PRO A 40 2.97 -3.07 -17.66
C PRO A 40 1.75 -2.58 -16.86
N CYS A 41 1.43 -3.19 -15.71
CA CYS A 41 0.24 -2.86 -14.94
C CYS A 41 0.28 -1.43 -14.36
N SER A 42 -0.90 -0.81 -14.29
CA SER A 42 -1.09 0.52 -13.72
C SER A 42 -1.01 0.50 -12.20
N ALA A 43 -0.80 1.68 -11.60
CA ALA A 43 -0.85 1.84 -10.15
C ALA A 43 -2.23 1.46 -9.55
N GLU A 44 -3.32 1.58 -10.31
CA GLU A 44 -4.64 1.08 -9.90
C GLU A 44 -4.65 -0.44 -9.63
N THR A 45 -3.84 -1.19 -10.40
CA THR A 45 -3.69 -2.64 -10.15
C THR A 45 -3.02 -2.89 -8.81
N THR A 46 -1.99 -2.11 -8.47
CA THR A 46 -1.36 -2.16 -7.15
C THR A 46 -2.36 -1.82 -6.05
N LEU A 47 -3.21 -0.81 -6.25
CA LEU A 47 -4.22 -0.43 -5.25
C LEU A 47 -5.18 -1.58 -4.94
N ALA A 48 -5.64 -2.28 -5.99
CA ALA A 48 -6.48 -3.46 -5.83
C ALA A 48 -5.75 -4.60 -5.09
N LEU A 49 -4.45 -4.77 -5.31
CA LEU A 49 -3.62 -5.73 -4.58
C LEU A 49 -3.48 -5.36 -3.11
N CYS A 50 -3.21 -4.08 -2.78
CA CYS A 50 -3.16 -3.61 -1.39
C CYS A 50 -4.46 -3.91 -0.65
N ASN A 51 -5.61 -3.65 -1.28
CA ASN A 51 -6.92 -3.96 -0.71
C ASN A 51 -7.10 -5.47 -0.49
N ALA A 52 -6.63 -6.30 -1.41
CA ALA A 52 -6.69 -7.76 -1.26
C ALA A 52 -5.79 -8.27 -0.12
N ILE A 53 -4.60 -7.69 0.04
CA ILE A 53 -3.67 -8.01 1.14
C ILE A 53 -4.30 -7.64 2.50
N MET A 54 -4.85 -6.43 2.63
CA MET A 54 -5.49 -5.99 3.87
C MET A 54 -6.72 -6.83 4.24
N ALA A 55 -7.43 -7.38 3.25
CA ALA A 55 -8.58 -8.25 3.47
C ALA A 55 -8.21 -9.71 3.79
N HIS A 56 -6.91 -10.07 3.73
CA HIS A 56 -6.45 -11.42 3.99
C HIS A 56 -6.50 -11.78 5.48
N GLU A 57 -6.90 -13.01 5.82
CA GLU A 57 -7.10 -13.42 7.22
C GLU A 57 -5.81 -13.41 8.07
N ASP A 58 -4.66 -13.55 7.41
CA ASP A 58 -3.35 -13.53 8.05
C ASP A 58 -2.73 -12.12 8.14
N PHE A 59 -3.36 -11.11 7.55
CA PHE A 59 -2.82 -9.74 7.52
C PHE A 59 -2.61 -9.18 8.92
N GLY A 60 -3.62 -9.29 9.79
CA GLY A 60 -3.56 -8.85 11.19
C GLY A 60 -2.71 -9.73 12.11
N LYS A 61 -2.05 -10.77 11.57
CA LYS A 61 -1.18 -11.67 12.35
C LYS A 61 0.30 -11.32 12.20
N ASP A 62 0.64 -10.44 11.23
CA ASP A 62 2.01 -10.02 10.95
C ASP A 62 2.10 -8.50 10.80
N LEU A 63 2.65 -7.84 11.82
CA LEU A 63 2.88 -6.39 11.83
C LEU A 63 3.81 -5.92 10.71
N SER A 64 4.72 -6.77 10.23
CA SER A 64 5.60 -6.42 9.12
C SER A 64 4.80 -6.26 7.84
N LEU A 65 3.86 -7.19 7.55
CA LEU A 65 2.98 -7.10 6.39
C LEU A 65 2.07 -5.86 6.46
N ALA A 66 1.55 -5.55 7.66
CA ALA A 66 0.79 -4.34 7.91
C ALA A 66 1.57 -3.06 7.55
N ARG A 67 2.81 -2.93 8.07
CA ARG A 67 3.71 -1.80 7.76
C ARG A 67 4.01 -1.69 6.27
N TYR A 68 4.38 -2.80 5.66
CA TYR A 68 4.79 -2.79 4.27
C TYR A 68 3.64 -2.48 3.33
N THR A 69 2.43 -2.96 3.65
CA THR A 69 1.22 -2.67 2.87
C THR A 69 0.86 -1.18 2.94
N LEU A 70 1.01 -0.54 4.10
CA LEU A 70 0.84 0.91 4.21
C LEU A 70 1.86 1.68 3.35
N SER A 71 3.13 1.26 3.39
CA SER A 71 4.19 1.86 2.57
C SER A 71 3.90 1.72 1.07
N LEU A 72 3.38 0.56 0.67
CA LEU A 72 3.00 0.25 -0.71
C LEU A 72 1.79 1.07 -1.16
N ALA A 73 0.80 1.22 -0.28
CA ALA A 73 -0.37 2.08 -0.50
C ALA A 73 0.02 3.54 -0.73
N ALA A 74 0.92 4.08 0.10
CA ALA A 74 1.40 5.45 -0.05
C ALA A 74 2.13 5.66 -1.38
N GLN A 75 3.00 4.74 -1.77
CA GLN A 75 3.66 4.79 -3.08
C GLN A 75 2.65 4.68 -4.24
N THR A 76 1.62 3.86 -4.08
CA THR A 76 0.55 3.69 -5.07
C THR A 76 -0.25 4.97 -5.27
N ALA A 77 -0.72 5.58 -4.19
CA ALA A 77 -1.44 6.84 -4.23
C ALA A 77 -0.57 7.98 -4.78
N HIS A 78 0.73 7.99 -4.44
CA HIS A 78 1.68 8.95 -5.00
C HIS A 78 1.83 8.79 -6.52
N ARG A 79 2.01 7.56 -7.00
CA ARG A 79 2.15 7.28 -8.44
C ARG A 79 0.88 7.64 -9.24
N LEU A 80 -0.30 7.34 -8.68
CA LEU A 80 -1.59 7.75 -9.26
C LEU A 80 -1.78 9.28 -9.30
N PHE A 81 -1.14 9.99 -8.38
CA PHE A 81 -1.12 11.46 -8.41
C PHE A 81 -0.13 11.97 -9.48
N GLU A 82 1.10 11.42 -9.52
CA GLU A 82 2.12 11.82 -10.50
C GLU A 82 1.70 11.57 -11.95
N ASP A 83 0.94 10.50 -12.21
CA ASP A 83 0.41 10.19 -13.54
C ASP A 83 -0.88 10.97 -13.89
N GLY A 84 -1.40 11.76 -12.94
CA GLY A 84 -2.59 12.60 -13.10
C GLY A 84 -3.92 11.84 -13.04
N SER A 85 -3.91 10.57 -12.62
CA SER A 85 -5.13 9.76 -12.48
C SER A 85 -6.02 10.23 -11.33
N ILE A 86 -5.42 10.75 -10.26
CA ILE A 86 -6.13 11.28 -9.09
C ILE A 86 -5.56 12.63 -8.64
N SER A 87 -6.38 13.40 -7.93
CA SER A 87 -5.95 14.63 -7.24
C SER A 87 -5.10 14.32 -6.00
N TRP A 88 -4.39 15.34 -5.51
CA TRP A 88 -3.62 15.23 -4.28
C TRP A 88 -4.50 14.99 -3.04
N GLU A 89 -5.74 15.51 -3.06
CA GLU A 89 -6.76 15.26 -2.05
C GLU A 89 -7.18 13.79 -2.03
N GLU A 90 -7.43 13.20 -3.21
CA GLU A 90 -7.81 11.78 -3.35
C GLU A 90 -6.66 10.85 -2.97
N ALA A 91 -5.43 11.19 -3.34
CA ALA A 91 -4.25 10.44 -2.93
C ALA A 91 -4.09 10.43 -1.40
N ALA A 92 -4.23 11.59 -0.76
CA ALA A 92 -4.14 11.70 0.69
C ALA A 92 -5.27 10.96 1.41
N GLU A 93 -6.51 11.03 0.90
CA GLU A 93 -7.62 10.28 1.49
C GLU A 93 -7.40 8.77 1.37
N THR A 94 -6.92 8.30 0.22
CA THR A 94 -6.55 6.88 0.03
C THR A 94 -5.56 6.42 1.09
N ILE A 95 -4.51 7.21 1.35
CA ILE A 95 -3.50 6.86 2.35
C ILE A 95 -4.09 6.85 3.76
N ARG A 96 -4.96 7.80 4.10
CA ARG A 96 -5.65 7.84 5.41
C ARG A 96 -6.57 6.64 5.61
N GLU A 97 -7.34 6.26 4.60
CA GLU A 97 -8.23 5.10 4.66
C GLU A 97 -7.44 3.80 4.83
N MET A 98 -6.32 3.67 4.12
CA MET A 98 -5.43 2.51 4.27
C MET A 98 -4.76 2.48 5.64
N ALA A 99 -4.24 3.61 6.12
CA ALA A 99 -3.69 3.71 7.47
C ALA A 99 -4.73 3.31 8.53
N ARG A 100 -5.97 3.80 8.41
CA ARG A 100 -7.07 3.39 9.30
C ARG A 100 -7.32 1.90 9.23
N SER A 101 -7.36 1.31 8.04
CA SER A 101 -7.61 -0.13 7.85
C SER A 101 -6.51 -0.98 8.48
N VAL A 102 -5.25 -0.57 8.32
CA VAL A 102 -4.08 -1.20 8.95
C VAL A 102 -4.20 -1.15 10.47
N LEU A 103 -4.49 0.03 11.04
CA LEU A 103 -4.64 0.21 12.48
C LEU A 103 -5.76 -0.67 13.05
N MET A 104 -6.91 -0.72 12.39
CA MET A 104 -8.03 -1.54 12.82
C MET A 104 -7.73 -3.05 12.73
N SER A 105 -6.96 -3.47 11.72
CA SER A 105 -6.62 -4.88 11.52
C SER A 105 -5.54 -5.40 12.48
N THR A 106 -4.81 -4.49 13.12
CA THR A 106 -3.71 -4.80 14.05
C THR A 106 -4.03 -4.41 15.50
N ALA A 107 -5.26 -3.92 15.76
CA ALA A 107 -5.67 -3.36 17.05
C ALA A 107 -5.61 -4.36 18.22
N ASP A 108 -5.72 -5.66 17.94
CA ASP A 108 -5.64 -6.72 18.95
C ASP A 108 -4.19 -7.14 19.27
N ILE A 109 -3.20 -6.60 18.56
CA ILE A 109 -1.78 -6.87 18.80
C ILE A 109 -1.29 -5.97 19.95
N PRO A 110 -0.58 -6.51 20.95
CA PRO A 110 -0.06 -5.74 22.08
C PRO A 110 0.73 -4.50 21.63
N ALA A 111 0.44 -3.34 22.22
CA ALA A 111 1.08 -2.07 21.86
C ALA A 111 2.62 -2.07 22.03
N GLU A 112 3.18 -3.01 22.80
CA GLU A 112 4.62 -3.23 22.95
C GLU A 112 5.27 -3.89 21.73
N ASP A 113 4.49 -4.58 20.90
CA ASP A 113 4.94 -5.13 19.62
C ASP A 113 4.85 -4.11 18.48
N TRP A 114 4.17 -2.98 18.72
CA TRP A 114 4.13 -1.87 17.79
C TRP A 114 5.42 -1.05 17.91
N ASP A 115 6.17 -0.97 16.82
CA ASP A 115 7.33 -0.09 16.75
C ASP A 115 6.87 1.38 16.74
N LEU A 116 7.04 2.07 17.88
CA LEU A 116 6.64 3.46 18.08
C LEU A 116 7.27 4.41 17.05
N ASP A 117 8.48 4.10 16.57
CA ASP A 117 9.18 4.92 15.57
C ASP A 117 8.46 4.86 14.20
N GLN A 118 7.76 3.77 13.90
CA GLN A 118 7.00 3.61 12.65
C GLN A 118 5.64 4.29 12.71
N LEU A 119 4.95 4.21 13.85
CA LEU A 119 3.73 4.97 14.07
C LEU A 119 4.03 6.48 14.00
N GLN A 120 5.14 6.88 14.62
CA GLN A 120 5.64 8.25 14.59
C GLN A 120 6.04 8.69 13.18
N SER A 121 6.74 7.86 12.39
CA SER A 121 7.07 8.17 10.99
C SER A 121 5.81 8.35 10.12
N CYS A 122 4.77 7.54 10.32
CA CYS A 122 3.50 7.70 9.60
C CYS A 122 2.78 9.00 9.98
N ILE A 123 2.79 9.36 11.27
CA ILE A 123 2.19 10.59 11.78
C ILE A 123 2.99 11.82 11.32
N GLU A 124 4.31 11.77 11.37
CA GLU A 124 5.19 12.86 10.93
C GLU A 124 5.05 13.13 9.43
N TRP A 125 4.94 12.08 8.62
CA TRP A 125 4.65 12.21 7.19
C TRP A 125 3.29 12.87 6.92
N LEU A 126 2.24 12.47 7.65
CA LEU A 126 0.90 13.08 7.55
C LEU A 126 0.90 14.56 7.95
N ILE A 127 1.73 14.95 8.92
CA ILE A 127 1.82 16.33 9.42
C ILE A 127 2.64 17.22 8.47
N GLN A 128 3.76 16.74 7.93
CA GLN A 128 4.61 17.50 7.00
C GLN A 128 3.90 17.82 5.68
N ASP A 129 3.06 16.91 5.16
CA ASP A 129 2.21 17.19 3.99
C ASP A 129 1.25 18.37 4.23
N GLN A 130 0.57 18.41 5.38
CA GLN A 130 -0.35 19.52 5.68
C GLN A 130 0.34 20.89 5.72
N GLN A 131 1.59 20.94 6.20
CA GLN A 131 2.35 22.18 6.32
C GLN A 131 2.85 22.67 4.95
N GLY A 132 3.33 21.76 4.09
CA GLY A 132 3.77 22.12 2.73
C GLY A 132 2.64 22.67 1.84
N ARG A 133 1.39 22.20 2.03
CA ARG A 133 0.21 22.72 1.32
C ARG A 133 -0.23 24.12 1.77
N MET A 134 -0.06 24.45 3.05
CA MET A 134 -0.38 25.80 3.56
C MET A 134 0.59 26.86 3.02
N GLU A 135 1.83 26.48 2.74
CA GLU A 135 2.86 27.39 2.23
C GLU A 135 2.76 27.62 0.71
N GLN A 136 2.18 26.68 -0.04
CA GLN A 136 2.03 26.81 -1.51
C GLN A 136 0.67 27.38 -1.96
N GLY A 137 -0.34 27.41 -1.08
CA GLY A 137 -1.65 28.02 -1.34
C GLY A 137 -1.74 29.52 -1.03
N GLY A 138 -0.63 30.14 -0.62
CA GLY A 138 -0.54 31.57 -0.29
C GLY A 138 0.14 32.40 -1.38
N ASN A 139 -0.50 32.55 -2.53
CA ASN A 139 -0.26 33.67 -3.47
C ASN A 139 -1.48 33.88 -4.39
#